data_AF-A0A9E0WA42-F1
#
_entry.id   AF-A0A9E0WA42-F1
#
_cell.length_a   1.000
_cell.length_b   1.000
_cell.length_c   1.000
_cell.angle_alpha   90.00
_cell.angle_beta   90.00
_cell.angle_gamma   90.00
#
_symmetry.space_group_name_H-M   'P 1'
#
loop_
_entity.id
_entity.type
_entity.pdbx_description
1 polymer ?
#
loop_
_entity_poly.entity_id
_entity_poly.type
_entity_poly.pdbx_seq_one_letter_code
_entity_poly.pdbx_strand_id
1 'polypeptide(L)'
;QDQLGITETQAVGGTGALLQLAKNELGSSTMSALTSKASGLPGLSGGNSGLGDSLLSNISSMSGVQSAFSALGMDSAMIQQFVPIIMGFLGDQGVGSSLLGQLQSLWAPAG
;
A
#
# COMPACT_ATOMS: atom_id res chain seq x y z
N GLN A 1 11.44 18.77 8.59
CA GLN A 1 10.35 18.39 7.67
C GLN A 1 10.91 17.28 6.79
N ASP A 2 11.08 16.07 7.29
CA ASP A 2 11.76 15.03 6.50
C ASP A 2 11.22 13.67 6.91
N GLN A 3 10.25 13.14 6.17
CA GLN A 3 9.85 11.75 6.34
C GLN A 3 9.90 10.96 5.03
N LEU A 4 10.70 11.43 4.04
CA LEU A 4 11.19 10.71 2.84
C LEU A 4 11.48 11.67 1.66
N GLY A 5 11.12 12.96 1.76
CA GLY A 5 11.21 13.89 0.62
C GLY A 5 10.14 13.64 -0.45
N ILE A 6 9.11 12.86 -0.13
CA ILE A 6 8.01 12.50 -1.02
C ILE A 6 6.77 13.37 -0.77
N THR A 7 6.01 13.59 -1.83
CA THR A 7 4.73 14.31 -1.80
C THR A 7 3.62 13.47 -1.17
N GLU A 8 2.55 14.13 -0.75
CA GLU A 8 1.35 13.45 -0.25
C GLU A 8 0.80 12.48 -1.31
N THR A 9 0.75 12.89 -2.58
CA THR A 9 0.32 12.03 -3.70
C THR A 9 1.19 10.78 -3.84
N GLN A 10 2.50 10.91 -3.65
CA GLN A 10 3.43 9.79 -3.67
C GLN A 10 3.19 8.84 -2.49
N ALA A 11 2.99 9.38 -1.28
CA ALA A 11 2.67 8.58 -0.11
C ALA A 11 1.35 7.80 -0.27
N VAL A 12 0.31 8.50 -0.74
CA VAL A 12 -1.01 7.94 -1.00
C VAL A 12 -0.97 6.93 -2.15
N GLY A 13 -0.27 7.26 -3.23
CA GLY A 13 -0.06 6.39 -4.39
C GLY A 13 0.71 5.12 -4.07
N GLY A 14 1.83 5.22 -3.37
CA GLY A 14 2.63 4.07 -2.97
C GLY A 14 1.90 3.15 -2.00
N THR A 15 1.19 3.73 -1.03
CA THR A 15 0.34 2.98 -0.09
C THR A 15 -0.83 2.31 -0.83
N GLY A 16 -1.48 3.02 -1.75
CA GLY A 16 -2.54 2.47 -2.60
C GLY A 16 -2.06 1.29 -3.45
N ALA A 17 -0.85 1.36 -4.00
CA ALA A 17 -0.24 0.28 -4.76
C ALA A 17 -0.02 -0.98 -3.90
N LEU A 18 0.56 -0.82 -2.71
CA LEU A 18 0.77 -1.92 -1.76
C LEU A 18 -0.54 -2.56 -1.29
N LEU A 19 -1.55 -1.73 -1.03
CA LEU A 19 -2.87 -2.19 -0.61
C LEU A 19 -3.63 -2.89 -1.74
N GLN A 20 -3.43 -2.47 -2.98
CA GLN A 20 -4.00 -3.11 -4.14
C GLN A 20 -3.35 -4.49 -4.41
N LEU A 21 -2.03 -4.64 -4.21
CA LEU A 21 -1.37 -5.95 -4.17
C LEU A 21 -2.01 -6.84 -3.11
N ALA A 22 -2.13 -6.33 -1.88
CA ALA A 22 -2.74 -7.06 -0.78
C ALA A 22 -4.19 -7.46 -1.07
N LYS A 23 -4.97 -6.60 -1.73
CA LYS A 23 -6.33 -6.92 -2.16
C LYS A 23 -6.37 -8.04 -3.19
N ASN A 24 -5.43 -8.05 -4.13
CA ASN A 24 -5.36 -9.08 -5.16
C ASN A 24 -4.88 -10.43 -4.60
N GLU A 25 -3.99 -10.43 -3.60
CA GLU A 25 -3.46 -11.63 -2.95
C GLU A 25 -4.35 -12.17 -1.81
N LEU A 26 -4.82 -11.30 -0.91
CA LEU A 26 -5.65 -11.66 0.26
C LEU A 26 -7.15 -11.66 -0.04
N GLY A 27 -7.54 -11.13 -1.20
CA GLY A 27 -8.93 -11.00 -1.63
C GLY A 27 -9.66 -9.76 -1.11
N SER A 28 -10.80 -9.49 -1.77
CA SER A 28 -11.66 -8.33 -1.49
C SER A 28 -12.28 -8.33 -0.08
N SER A 29 -12.50 -9.51 0.50
CA SER A 29 -13.07 -9.64 1.85
C SER A 29 -12.11 -9.11 2.92
N THR A 30 -10.83 -9.49 2.81
CA THR A 30 -9.77 -9.01 3.70
C THR A 30 -9.56 -7.51 3.56
N MET A 31 -9.59 -7.02 2.32
CA MET A 31 -9.50 -5.58 2.04
C MET A 31 -10.67 -4.80 2.65
N SER A 32 -11.88 -5.36 2.65
CA SER A 32 -13.06 -4.72 3.26
C SER A 32 -12.94 -4.61 4.79
N ALA A 33 -12.37 -5.64 5.43
CA ALA A 33 -12.06 -5.57 6.85
C ALA A 33 -10.99 -4.52 7.14
N LEU A 34 -9.98 -4.41 6.27
CA LEU A 34 -8.94 -3.42 6.37
C LEU A 34 -9.48 -2.00 6.22
N THR A 35 -10.26 -1.70 5.18
CA THR A 35 -10.86 -0.36 4.97
C THR A 35 -11.87 0.02 6.06
N SER A 36 -12.58 -0.96 6.60
CA SER A 36 -13.48 -0.76 7.74
C SER A 36 -12.74 -0.40 9.03
N LYS A 37 -11.46 -0.77 9.17
CA LYS A 37 -10.63 -0.44 10.34
C LYS A 37 -9.75 0.77 10.09
N ALA A 38 -9.16 0.85 8.90
CA ALA A 38 -8.27 1.89 8.44
C ALA A 38 -9.01 2.92 7.57
N SER A 39 -10.21 3.32 8.01
CA SER A 39 -11.04 4.32 7.32
C SER A 39 -10.35 5.69 7.23
N GLY A 40 -9.31 5.90 8.04
CA GLY A 40 -8.44 7.07 8.01
C GLY A 40 -7.32 7.02 6.97
N LEU A 41 -7.16 5.94 6.19
CA LEU A 41 -6.17 5.90 5.11
C LEU A 41 -6.63 6.75 3.93
N PRO A 42 -5.94 7.87 3.63
CA PRO A 42 -6.22 8.64 2.42
C PRO A 42 -5.89 7.76 1.21
N GLY A 43 -6.77 7.74 0.21
CA GLY A 43 -6.53 7.06 -1.08
C GLY A 43 -7.07 5.63 -1.24
N LEU A 44 -7.73 5.06 -0.23
CA LEU A 44 -8.47 3.81 -0.38
C LEU A 44 -9.83 3.99 -1.04
N SER A 45 -10.41 5.17 -0.91
CA SER A 45 -11.67 5.55 -1.54
C SER A 45 -11.39 6.47 -2.73
N GLY A 46 -11.10 5.87 -3.88
CA GLY A 46 -11.30 6.46 -5.21
C GLY A 46 -10.59 7.79 -5.51
N GLY A 47 -9.45 7.72 -6.21
CA GLY A 47 -9.21 8.62 -7.34
C GLY A 47 -8.07 9.61 -7.24
N ASN A 48 -7.39 9.77 -6.09
CA ASN A 48 -6.34 10.80 -5.95
C ASN A 48 -4.94 10.28 -5.62
N SER A 49 -4.71 8.97 -5.78
CA SER A 49 -3.42 8.33 -5.53
C SER A 49 -2.35 8.67 -6.60
N GLY A 50 -2.68 9.51 -7.59
CA GLY A 50 -1.81 9.84 -8.72
C GLY A 50 -1.58 8.68 -9.71
N LEU A 51 -2.05 7.47 -9.36
CA LEU A 51 -1.97 6.27 -10.18
C LEU A 51 -3.25 6.09 -10.97
N GLY A 52 -3.13 5.78 -12.26
CA GLY A 52 -4.26 5.40 -13.08
C GLY A 52 -4.90 4.10 -12.58
N ASP A 53 -6.22 4.01 -12.67
CA ASP A 53 -7.01 2.82 -12.28
C ASP A 53 -6.53 1.55 -13.00
N SER A 54 -6.10 1.69 -14.25
CA SER A 54 -5.47 0.61 -15.04
C SER A 54 -4.14 0.14 -14.45
N LEU A 55 -3.31 1.04 -13.91
CA LEU A 55 -2.06 0.62 -13.27
C LEU A 55 -2.36 -0.11 -11.97
N LEU A 56 -3.26 0.43 -11.14
CA LEU A 56 -3.69 -0.18 -9.89
C LEU A 56 -4.28 -1.58 -10.13
N SER A 57 -5.21 -1.72 -11.07
CA SER A 57 -5.82 -3.02 -11.38
C SER A 57 -4.82 -4.06 -11.90
N ASN A 58 -3.70 -3.65 -12.50
CA ASN A 58 -2.60 -4.53 -12.90
C ASN A 58 -1.65 -4.94 -11.76
N ILE A 59 -1.82 -4.40 -10.54
CA ILE A 59 -0.96 -4.73 -9.40
C ILE A 59 -1.36 -6.08 -8.79
N SER A 60 -0.88 -7.16 -9.40
CA SER A 60 -1.07 -8.52 -8.88
C SER A 60 0.21 -9.09 -8.25
N SER A 61 1.30 -8.35 -8.27
CA SER A 61 2.59 -8.77 -7.72
C SER A 61 3.41 -7.56 -7.27
N MET A 62 4.51 -7.81 -6.55
CA MET A 62 5.46 -6.76 -6.15
C MET A 62 6.01 -5.98 -7.36
N SER A 63 6.12 -6.61 -8.54
CA SER A 63 6.50 -5.93 -9.78
C SER A 63 5.49 -4.85 -10.21
N GLY A 64 4.20 -5.12 -10.01
CA GLY A 64 3.14 -4.11 -10.23
C GLY A 64 3.25 -2.94 -9.26
N VAL A 65 3.59 -3.21 -8.00
CA VAL A 65 3.84 -2.17 -7.00
C VAL A 65 5.04 -1.32 -7.40
N GLN A 66 6.15 -1.95 -7.80
CA GLN A 66 7.35 -1.24 -8.28
C GLN A 66 7.04 -0.35 -9.50
N SER A 67 6.23 -0.86 -10.42
CA SER A 67 5.78 -0.11 -11.61
C SER A 67 4.95 1.11 -11.21
N ALA A 68 4.06 0.96 -10.24
CA ALA A 68 3.27 2.06 -9.70
C ALA A 68 4.15 3.11 -8.99
N PHE A 69 5.12 2.69 -8.17
CA PHE A 69 6.07 3.61 -7.55
C PHE A 69 6.87 4.38 -8.61
N SER A 70 7.36 3.70 -9.64
CA SER A 70 8.07 4.31 -10.77
C SER A 70 7.19 5.32 -11.52
N ALA A 71 5.90 4.99 -11.74
CA ALA A 71 4.94 5.90 -12.37
C ALA A 71 4.70 7.18 -11.54
N LEU A 72 4.88 7.11 -10.21
CA LEU A 72 4.83 8.26 -9.29
C LEU A 72 6.18 9.00 -9.17
N GLY A 73 7.19 8.58 -9.93
CA GLY A 73 8.55 9.11 -9.83
C GLY A 73 9.26 8.72 -8.52
N MET A 74 8.79 7.67 -7.85
CA MET A 74 9.43 7.12 -6.64
C MET A 74 10.33 5.93 -6.98
N ASP A 75 11.34 5.74 -6.14
CA ASP A 75 12.17 4.55 -6.21
C ASP A 75 11.43 3.33 -5.62
N SER A 76 11.53 2.20 -6.29
CA SER A 76 11.12 0.89 -5.77
C SER A 76 11.69 0.56 -4.39
N ALA A 77 12.90 1.04 -4.07
CA ALA A 77 13.51 0.87 -2.77
C ALA A 77 12.74 1.57 -1.64
N MET A 78 11.94 2.60 -1.96
CA MET A 78 11.09 3.26 -0.97
C MET A 78 10.00 2.33 -0.44
N ILE A 79 9.56 1.32 -1.20
CA ILE A 79 8.59 0.32 -0.73
C ILE A 79 9.00 -0.25 0.63
N GLN A 80 10.30 -0.56 0.79
CA GLN A 80 10.85 -1.11 2.03
C GLN A 80 10.76 -0.14 3.21
N GLN A 81 10.72 1.17 2.96
CA GLN A 81 10.51 2.19 3.98
C GLN A 81 9.02 2.40 4.29
N PHE A 82 8.15 2.23 3.30
CA PHE A 82 6.70 2.33 3.47
C PHE A 82 6.12 1.17 4.28
N VAL A 83 6.60 -0.06 4.06
CA VAL A 83 6.09 -1.25 4.77
C VAL A 83 6.01 -1.05 6.28
N PRO A 84 7.10 -0.72 7.00
CA PRO A 84 7.03 -0.53 8.45
C PRO A 84 6.15 0.67 8.87
N ILE A 85 6.09 1.74 8.07
CA ILE A 85 5.26 2.93 8.36
C ILE A 85 3.77 2.57 8.27
N ILE A 86 3.36 1.92 7.17
CA ILE A 86 1.99 1.47 6.95
C ILE A 86 1.62 0.44 8.01
N MET A 87 2.51 -0.51 8.31
CA MET A 87 2.25 -1.53 9.34
C MET A 87 2.06 -0.93 10.73
N GLY A 88 2.88 0.05 11.11
CA GLY A 88 2.71 0.81 12.35
C GLY A 88 1.34 1.48 12.38
N PHE A 89 1.02 2.23 11.33
CA PHE A 89 -0.26 2.91 11.20
C PHE A 89 -1.44 1.93 11.28
N LEU A 90 -1.42 0.84 10.53
CA LEU A 90 -2.50 -0.16 10.53
C LEU A 90 -2.64 -0.83 11.91
N GLY A 91 -1.53 -1.11 12.59
CA GLY A 91 -1.54 -1.58 13.97
C GLY A 91 -2.21 -0.58 14.92
N ASP A 92 -1.88 0.70 14.78
CA ASP A 92 -2.50 1.78 15.56
C ASP A 92 -3.99 1.96 15.25
N GLN A 93 -4.42 1.70 14.00
CA GLN A 93 -5.84 1.68 13.61
C GLN A 93 -6.60 0.46 14.16
N GLY A 94 -5.93 -0.47 14.84
CA GLY A 94 -6.55 -1.68 15.39
C GLY A 94 -6.80 -2.77 14.34
N VAL A 95 -6.00 -2.80 13.28
CA VAL A 95 -5.94 -3.95 12.36
C VAL A 95 -5.35 -5.15 13.11
N GLY A 96 -6.01 -6.30 13.03
CA GLY A 96 -5.59 -7.50 13.74
C GLY A 96 -4.19 -7.98 13.33
N SER A 97 -3.42 -8.51 14.27
CA SER A 97 -2.06 -9.03 14.04
C SER A 97 -2.00 -10.13 12.98
N SER A 98 -3.05 -10.95 12.85
CA SER A 98 -3.15 -11.95 11.78
C SER A 98 -3.16 -11.32 10.39
N LEU A 99 -3.90 -10.22 10.21
CA LEU A 99 -3.94 -9.50 8.94
C LEU A 99 -2.64 -8.73 8.71
N LEU A 100 -2.09 -8.08 9.74
CA LEU A 100 -0.79 -7.44 9.65
C LEU A 100 0.32 -8.42 9.25
N GLY A 101 0.30 -9.65 9.79
CA GLY A 101 1.24 -10.70 9.42
C GLY A 101 1.10 -11.15 7.97
N GLN A 102 -0.14 -11.24 7.45
CA GLN A 102 -0.39 -11.53 6.04
C GLN A 102 0.16 -10.41 5.13
N LEU A 103 -0.16 -9.16 5.45
CA LEU A 103 0.34 -7.99 4.71
C LEU A 103 1.88 -7.92 4.75
N GLN A 104 2.47 -8.15 5.92
CA GLN A 104 3.91 -8.21 6.08
C GLN A 104 4.53 -9.29 5.19
N SER A 105 3.94 -10.48 5.14
CA SER A 105 4.45 -11.57 4.30
C SER A 105 4.35 -11.25 2.81
N LEU A 106 3.32 -10.51 2.39
CA LEU A 106 3.14 -10.10 0.99
C LEU A 106 4.08 -8.99 0.56
N TRP A 107 4.37 -8.06 1.48
CA TRP A 107 5.24 -6.93 1.19
C TRP A 107 6.69 -7.17 1.55
N ALA A 108 6.98 -8.26 2.26
CA ALA A 108 8.34 -8.68 2.54
C ALA A 108 9.09 -8.83 1.20
N PRO A 109 10.33 -8.30 1.12
CA PRO A 109 11.16 -8.57 -0.04
C PRO A 109 11.35 -10.09 -0.14
N ALA A 110 11.06 -10.65 -1.32
CA ALA A 110 11.44 -12.02 -1.61
C ALA A 110 12.97 -12.10 -1.47
N GLY A 111 13.43 -12.74 -0.39
CA GLY A 111 14.85 -12.95 -0.10
C GLY A 111 15.51 -13.91 -1.06
#